data_AF-A0A0G3G0J4-F1
#
_entry.id   AF-A0A0G3G0J4-F1
#
_cell.length_a   1.000
_cell.length_b   1.000
_cell.length_c   1.000
_cell.angle_alpha   90.00
_cell.angle_beta   90.00
_cell.angle_gamma   90.00
#
_symmetry.space_group_name_H-M   'P 1'
#
loop_
_entity.id
_entity.type
_entity.pdbx_description
1 polymer ?
#
loop_
_entity_poly.entity_id
_entity_poly.type
_entity_poly.pdbx_seq_one_letter_code
_entity_poly.pdbx_strand_id
1 'polypeptide(L)'
;MPEAGDIPEPATDFDAFWAFADALWVDPTARERLMRWQDEFGVDVMLALFALWYPQPLGPSQWCVLRQTARRWQSSSTERLRALRRRLHTPERNALYRAVLALELQSERLAGLQLLAEARRVAPQTTPAFAIDRQRRLHTLFPDLPDAEIRDGLREFTAA
;
A
#
# COMPACT_ATOMS: atom_id res chain seq x y z
N MET A 1 23.28 12.27 -38.50
CA MET A 1 22.05 12.55 -37.74
C MET A 1 22.16 11.80 -36.43
N PRO A 2 22.19 12.47 -35.27
CA PRO A 2 22.17 11.75 -34.00
C PRO A 2 20.76 11.16 -33.81
N GLU A 3 20.71 9.88 -33.41
CA GLU A 3 19.48 9.19 -33.03
C GLU A 3 18.84 9.92 -31.86
N ALA A 4 17.53 10.13 -31.95
CA ALA A 4 16.74 10.68 -30.86
C ALA A 4 16.90 9.75 -29.66
N GLY A 5 17.57 10.25 -28.62
CA GLY A 5 17.68 9.57 -27.35
C GLY A 5 16.29 9.18 -26.87
N ASP A 6 16.16 7.92 -26.49
CA ASP A 6 14.98 7.31 -25.89
C ASP A 6 14.59 8.16 -24.66
N ILE A 7 13.64 9.07 -24.85
CA ILE A 7 13.08 9.85 -23.75
C ILE A 7 12.29 8.81 -22.94
N PRO A 8 12.66 8.52 -21.68
CA PRO A 8 11.92 7.54 -20.90
C PRO A 8 10.45 7.96 -20.87
N GLU A 9 9.54 7.06 -21.23
CA GLU A 9 8.10 7.30 -21.07
C GLU A 9 7.84 7.79 -19.64
N PRO A 10 6.98 8.81 -19.46
CA PRO A 10 6.67 9.31 -18.13
C PRO A 10 6.13 8.17 -17.28
N ALA A 11 6.72 7.98 -16.09
CA ALA A 11 6.32 6.94 -15.15
C ALA A 11 4.81 6.98 -14.93
N THR A 12 4.15 5.81 -14.99
CA THR A 12 2.71 5.76 -14.73
C THR A 12 2.44 6.12 -13.26
N ASP A 13 1.24 6.62 -12.94
CA ASP A 13 0.84 6.84 -11.54
C ASP A 13 1.05 5.58 -10.67
N PHE A 14 0.94 4.40 -11.27
CA PHE A 14 1.20 3.15 -10.55
C PHE A 14 2.68 2.94 -10.24
N ASP A 15 3.57 3.25 -11.17
CA ASP A 15 5.02 3.16 -10.92
C ASP A 15 5.45 4.17 -9.85
N ALA A 16 4.85 5.37 -9.84
CA ALA A 16 5.07 6.36 -8.79
C ALA A 16 4.57 5.88 -7.42
N PHE A 17 3.40 5.22 -7.35
CA PHE A 17 2.92 4.57 -6.13
C PHE A 17 3.85 3.47 -5.67
N TRP A 18 4.24 2.59 -6.58
CA TRP A 18 5.07 1.44 -6.26
C TRP A 18 6.46 1.86 -5.79
N ALA A 19 7.06 2.87 -6.42
CA ALA A 19 8.34 3.43 -5.98
C ALA A 19 8.25 4.05 -4.57
N PHE A 20 7.15 4.73 -4.26
CA PHE A 20 6.90 5.24 -2.90
C PHE A 20 6.77 4.09 -1.88
N ALA A 21 6.00 3.05 -2.20
CA ALA A 21 5.82 1.89 -1.33
C ALA A 21 7.15 1.17 -1.09
N ASP A 22 7.97 1.01 -2.13
CA ASP A 22 9.29 0.37 -2.06
C ASP A 22 10.27 1.19 -1.21
N ALA A 23 10.29 2.52 -1.35
CA ALA A 23 11.12 3.40 -0.53
C ALA A 23 10.83 3.23 0.97
N LEU A 24 9.55 3.21 1.36
CA LEU A 24 9.16 2.96 2.75
C LEU A 24 9.45 1.53 3.22
N TRP A 25 9.45 0.56 2.31
CA TRP A 25 9.71 -0.83 2.66
C TRP A 25 11.19 -1.13 2.86
N VAL A 26 12.07 -0.42 2.14
CA VAL A 26 13.52 -0.54 2.28
C VAL A 26 14.02 0.10 3.56
N ASP A 27 13.36 1.17 4.05
CA ASP A 27 13.67 1.75 5.36
C ASP A 27 13.28 0.78 6.50
N PRO A 28 14.23 0.32 7.34
CA PRO A 28 13.95 -0.65 8.39
C PRO A 28 12.94 -0.16 9.42
N THR A 29 13.00 1.13 9.78
CA THR A 29 12.15 1.72 10.83
C THR A 29 10.71 1.77 10.36
N ALA A 30 10.49 2.30 9.15
CA ALA A 30 9.18 2.36 8.51
C ALA A 30 8.61 0.95 8.30
N ARG A 31 9.43 0.00 7.83
CA ARG A 31 9.02 -1.39 7.66
C ARG A 31 8.60 -2.04 8.97
N GLU A 32 9.40 -1.89 10.04
CA GLU A 32 9.06 -2.44 11.35
C GLU A 32 7.75 -1.87 11.88
N ARG A 33 7.50 -0.57 11.68
CA ARG A 33 6.23 0.03 12.08
C ARG A 33 5.04 -0.47 11.26
N LEU A 34 5.18 -0.59 9.94
CA LEU A 34 4.12 -1.15 9.09
C LEU A 34 3.80 -2.60 9.46
N MET A 35 4.82 -3.40 9.82
CA MET A 35 4.64 -4.76 10.33
C MET A 35 3.94 -4.78 11.70
N ARG A 36 4.33 -3.90 12.62
CA ARG A 36 3.63 -3.72 13.91
C ARG A 36 2.16 -3.34 13.71
N TRP A 37 1.88 -2.39 12.81
CA TRP A 37 0.52 -1.97 12.46
C TRP A 37 -0.32 -3.13 11.93
N GLN A 38 0.27 -3.96 11.07
CA GLN A 38 -0.38 -5.15 10.54
C GLN A 38 -0.68 -6.18 11.64
N ASP A 39 0.30 -6.50 12.47
CA ASP A 39 0.23 -7.65 13.38
C ASP A 39 -0.56 -7.33 14.65
N GLU A 40 -0.48 -6.10 15.17
CA GLU A 40 -1.18 -5.68 16.40
C GLU A 40 -2.55 -5.05 16.15
N PHE A 41 -2.71 -4.34 15.03
CA PHE A 41 -3.92 -3.56 14.74
C PHE A 41 -4.68 -4.04 13.49
N GLY A 42 -4.22 -5.10 12.83
CA GLY A 42 -4.88 -5.64 11.64
C GLY A 42 -4.88 -4.68 10.45
N VAL A 43 -3.93 -3.73 10.40
CA VAL A 43 -3.84 -2.77 9.30
C VAL A 43 -3.49 -3.48 8.00
N ASP A 44 -4.27 -3.21 6.95
CA ASP A 44 -3.89 -3.57 5.59
C ASP A 44 -2.76 -2.64 5.13
N VAL A 45 -1.55 -3.17 5.09
CA VAL A 45 -0.33 -2.42 4.77
C VAL A 45 -0.40 -1.79 3.38
N MET A 46 -0.96 -2.49 2.38
CA MET A 46 -1.05 -1.96 1.03
C MET A 46 -2.01 -0.76 0.97
N LEU A 47 -3.13 -0.85 1.67
CA LEU A 47 -4.07 0.26 1.79
C LEU A 47 -3.49 1.44 2.57
N ALA A 48 -2.71 1.18 3.63
CA ALA A 48 -2.05 2.22 4.40
C ALA A 48 -1.00 2.97 3.56
N LEU A 49 -0.13 2.24 2.85
CA LEU A 49 0.83 2.80 1.90
C LEU A 49 0.13 3.63 0.82
N PHE A 50 -0.97 3.12 0.26
CA PHE A 50 -1.75 3.85 -0.74
C PHE A 50 -2.36 5.13 -0.16
N ALA A 51 -2.89 5.10 1.07
CA ALA A 51 -3.48 6.28 1.72
C ALA A 51 -2.45 7.38 2.03
N LEU A 52 -1.22 6.99 2.38
CA LEU A 52 -0.09 7.88 2.59
C LEU A 52 0.38 8.57 1.30
N TRP A 53 0.40 7.80 0.20
CA TRP A 53 0.86 8.27 -1.11
C TRP A 53 -0.18 9.10 -1.87
N TYR A 54 -1.43 8.65 -1.92
CA TYR A 54 -2.38 9.07 -2.94
C TYR A 54 -2.59 10.60 -2.97
N PRO A 55 -2.29 11.27 -4.11
CA PRO A 55 -2.15 12.72 -4.15
C PRO A 55 -3.48 13.47 -4.27
N GLN A 56 -4.61 12.78 -4.48
CA GLN A 56 -5.90 13.45 -4.63
C GLN A 56 -6.71 13.42 -3.32
N PRO A 57 -7.50 14.47 -3.03
CA PRO A 57 -8.42 14.46 -1.91
C PRO A 57 -9.55 13.44 -2.19
N LEU A 58 -9.68 12.47 -1.30
CA LEU A 58 -10.84 11.57 -1.23
C LEU A 58 -11.56 11.78 0.10
N GLY A 59 -12.89 11.86 0.03
CA GLY A 59 -13.79 11.93 1.16
C GLY A 59 -13.98 10.56 1.86
N PRO A 60 -14.61 10.55 3.05
CA PRO A 60 -14.77 9.32 3.84
C PRO A 60 -15.48 8.17 3.11
N SER A 61 -16.49 8.49 2.30
CA SER A 61 -17.23 7.48 1.52
C SER A 61 -16.35 6.80 0.47
N GLN A 62 -15.50 7.55 -0.22
CA GLN A 62 -14.56 7.04 -1.23
C GLN A 62 -13.47 6.17 -0.58
N TRP A 63 -12.93 6.60 0.56
CA TRP A 63 -12.01 5.78 1.35
C TRP A 63 -12.66 4.49 1.85
N CYS A 64 -13.94 4.53 2.22
CA CYS A 64 -14.68 3.33 2.60
C CYS A 64 -14.78 2.33 1.44
N VAL A 65 -15.00 2.82 0.21
CA VAL A 65 -15.00 1.98 -0.99
C VAL A 65 -13.63 1.34 -1.22
N LEU A 66 -12.55 2.13 -1.17
CA LEU A 66 -11.18 1.61 -1.30
C LEU A 66 -10.85 0.56 -0.24
N ARG A 67 -11.26 0.80 1.01
CA ARG A 67 -11.11 -0.17 2.10
C ARG A 67 -11.85 -1.48 1.83
N GLN A 68 -13.05 -1.41 1.27
CA GLN A 68 -13.79 -2.62 0.87
C GLN A 68 -13.11 -3.37 -0.26
N THR A 69 -12.58 -2.66 -1.26
CA THR A 69 -11.80 -3.25 -2.35
C THR A 69 -10.55 -3.98 -1.83
N ALA A 70 -9.77 -3.32 -0.96
CA ALA A 70 -8.60 -3.92 -0.31
C ALA A 70 -8.97 -5.20 0.46
N ARG A 71 -9.98 -5.11 1.35
CA ARG A 71 -10.44 -6.25 2.16
C ARG A 71 -10.90 -7.45 1.33
N ARG A 72 -11.60 -7.20 0.21
CA ARG A 72 -12.03 -8.28 -0.70
C ARG A 72 -10.82 -8.99 -1.30
N TRP A 73 -9.83 -8.24 -1.78
CA TRP A 73 -8.61 -8.83 -2.34
C TRP A 73 -7.75 -9.55 -1.29
N GLN A 74 -7.59 -8.93 -0.12
CA GLN A 74 -6.82 -9.47 1.00
C GLN A 74 -7.36 -10.85 1.41
N SER A 75 -8.67 -10.96 1.64
CA SER A 75 -9.33 -12.21 2.06
C SER A 75 -9.41 -13.28 0.96
N SER A 76 -9.52 -12.87 -0.32
CA SER A 76 -9.55 -13.82 -1.44
C SER A 76 -8.17 -14.35 -1.83
N SER A 77 -7.11 -13.54 -1.65
CA SER A 77 -5.80 -13.76 -2.26
C SER A 77 -4.65 -13.68 -1.24
N THR A 78 -4.32 -12.49 -0.72
CA THR A 78 -3.10 -12.25 0.05
C THR A 78 -3.04 -13.09 1.33
N GLU A 79 -4.13 -13.20 2.08
CA GLU A 79 -4.18 -14.02 3.31
C GLU A 79 -3.94 -15.50 3.03
N ARG A 80 -4.48 -16.02 1.92
CA ARG A 80 -4.29 -17.42 1.53
C ARG A 80 -2.85 -17.71 1.16
N LEU A 81 -2.22 -16.80 0.40
CA LEU A 81 -0.80 -16.89 0.03
C LEU A 81 0.10 -16.79 1.27
N ARG A 82 -0.18 -15.84 2.16
CA ARG A 82 0.57 -15.65 3.41
C ARG A 82 0.44 -16.85 4.34
N ALA A 83 -0.75 -17.43 4.47
CA ALA A 83 -0.97 -18.64 5.25
C ALA A 83 -0.22 -19.85 4.66
N LEU A 84 -0.24 -20.01 3.33
CA LEU A 84 0.54 -21.06 2.65
C LEU A 84 2.04 -20.86 2.86
N ARG A 85 2.56 -19.63 2.67
CA ARG A 85 3.97 -19.31 2.88
C ARG A 85 4.43 -19.67 4.29
N ARG A 86 3.66 -19.29 5.32
CA ARG A 86 3.96 -19.63 6.73
C ARG A 86 4.07 -21.13 6.95
N ARG A 87 3.23 -21.96 6.31
CA ARG A 87 3.29 -23.44 6.39
C ARG A 87 4.50 -24.06 5.68
N LEU A 88 5.10 -23.32 4.73
CA LEU A 88 6.25 -23.75 3.94
C LEU A 88 7.59 -23.28 4.52
N HIS A 89 7.58 -22.57 5.65
CA HIS A 89 8.77 -22.02 6.28
C HIS A 89 9.59 -23.12 7.01
N THR A 90 10.12 -24.06 6.23
CA THR A 90 11.07 -25.09 6.68
C THR A 90 12.24 -25.19 5.69
N PRO A 91 13.43 -25.63 6.14
CA PRO A 91 14.61 -25.76 5.27
C PRO A 91 14.36 -26.61 4.02
N GLU A 92 13.64 -27.73 4.15
CA GLU A 92 13.38 -28.68 3.06
C GLU A 92 12.43 -28.12 1.99
N ARG A 93 11.63 -27.11 2.35
CA ARG A 93 10.60 -26.51 1.49
C ARG A 93 10.98 -25.09 1.05
N ASN A 94 12.22 -24.67 1.26
CA ASN A 94 12.67 -23.31 0.97
C ASN A 94 12.40 -22.86 -0.48
N ALA A 95 12.53 -23.76 -1.47
CA ALA A 95 12.20 -23.44 -2.86
C ALA A 95 10.72 -23.09 -3.04
N LEU A 96 9.82 -23.87 -2.42
CA LEU A 96 8.37 -23.59 -2.43
C LEU A 96 8.05 -22.32 -1.64
N TYR A 97 8.69 -22.12 -0.49
CA TYR A 97 8.57 -20.88 0.29
C TYR A 97 8.89 -19.64 -0.55
N ARG A 98 10.02 -19.66 -1.28
CA ARG A 98 10.44 -18.54 -2.15
C ARG A 98 9.48 -18.33 -3.32
N ALA A 99 8.96 -19.41 -3.92
CA ALA A 99 7.98 -19.31 -5.00
C ALA A 99 6.66 -18.67 -4.52
N VAL A 100 6.17 -19.07 -3.34
CA VAL A 100 4.95 -18.49 -2.77
C VAL A 100 5.19 -17.04 -2.33
N LEU A 101 6.37 -16.70 -1.80
CA LEU A 101 6.74 -15.32 -1.49
C LEU A 101 6.71 -14.43 -2.73
N ALA A 102 7.29 -14.90 -3.85
CA ALA A 102 7.24 -14.16 -5.11
C ALA A 102 5.80 -13.96 -5.62
N LEU A 103 4.95 -14.98 -5.48
CA LEU A 103 3.53 -14.88 -5.84
C LEU A 103 2.75 -13.93 -4.91
N GLU A 104 3.05 -13.92 -3.60
CA GLU A 104 2.48 -12.97 -2.64
C GLU A 104 2.82 -11.52 -3.04
N LEU A 105 4.09 -11.24 -3.36
CA LEU A 105 4.51 -9.91 -3.82
C LEU A 105 3.81 -9.48 -5.12
N GLN A 106 3.65 -10.40 -6.09
CA GLN A 106 2.88 -10.12 -7.30
C GLN A 106 1.40 -9.87 -7.00
N SER A 107 0.82 -10.59 -6.05
CA SER A 107 -0.57 -10.39 -5.60
C SER A 107 -0.75 -9.04 -4.91
N GLU A 108 0.23 -8.60 -4.11
CA GLU A 108 0.25 -7.27 -3.49
C GLU A 108 0.38 -6.16 -4.53
N ARG A 109 1.20 -6.34 -5.57
CA ARG A 109 1.27 -5.42 -6.72
C ARG A 109 -0.07 -5.26 -7.43
N LEU A 110 -0.80 -6.36 -7.64
CA LEU A 110 -2.16 -6.33 -8.21
C LEU A 110 -3.16 -5.62 -7.28
N ALA A 111 -3.04 -5.79 -5.97
CA ALA A 111 -3.87 -5.06 -5.00
C ALA A 111 -3.68 -3.54 -5.15
N GLY A 112 -2.42 -3.08 -5.27
CA GLY A 112 -2.09 -1.69 -5.53
C GLY A 112 -2.70 -1.16 -6.84
N LEU A 113 -2.64 -1.95 -7.92
CA LEU A 113 -3.26 -1.59 -9.20
C LEU A 113 -4.78 -1.43 -9.07
N GLN A 114 -5.44 -2.33 -8.33
CA GLN A 114 -6.88 -2.26 -8.09
C GLN A 114 -7.26 -1.04 -7.25
N LEU A 115 -6.47 -0.72 -6.22
CA LEU A 115 -6.66 0.50 -5.44
C LEU A 115 -6.55 1.75 -6.31
N LEU A 116 -5.54 1.83 -7.17
CA LEU A 116 -5.36 2.96 -8.08
C LEU A 116 -6.53 3.09 -9.08
N ALA A 117 -6.93 1.98 -9.71
CA ALA A 117 -8.03 1.96 -10.65
C ALA A 117 -9.35 2.38 -9.97
N GLU A 118 -9.61 1.86 -8.78
CA GLU A 118 -10.81 2.19 -8.02
C GLU A 118 -10.79 3.65 -7.52
N ALA A 119 -9.63 4.15 -7.09
CA ALA A 119 -9.46 5.53 -6.68
C ALA A 119 -9.77 6.50 -7.83
N ARG A 120 -9.28 6.21 -9.04
CA ARG A 120 -9.60 6.97 -10.26
C ARG A 120 -11.10 6.91 -10.60
N ARG A 121 -11.75 5.78 -10.37
CA ARG A 121 -13.19 5.59 -10.62
C ARG A 121 -14.06 6.41 -9.66
N VAL A 122 -13.65 6.51 -8.40
CA VAL A 122 -14.43 7.19 -7.35
C VAL A 122 -14.04 8.64 -7.13
N ALA A 123 -12.86 9.07 -7.60
CA ALA A 123 -12.37 10.44 -7.43
C ALA A 123 -13.35 11.45 -8.08
N PRO A 124 -13.65 12.59 -7.41
CA PRO A 124 -14.52 13.60 -8.00
C PRO A 124 -13.78 14.32 -9.14
N GLN A 125 -14.48 14.58 -10.24
CA GLN A 125 -13.94 15.24 -11.44
C GLN A 125 -13.57 16.72 -11.19
N THR A 126 -14.08 17.31 -10.10
CA THR A 126 -13.90 18.71 -9.73
C THR A 126 -13.83 18.82 -8.21
N THR A 127 -12.65 18.56 -7.64
CA THR A 127 -12.41 18.83 -6.21
C THR A 127 -11.51 20.06 -6.09
N PRO A 128 -11.86 21.05 -5.24
CA PRO A 128 -10.94 22.13 -4.92
C PRO A 128 -9.63 21.58 -4.35
N ALA A 129 -8.52 22.27 -4.59
CA ALA A 129 -7.22 21.92 -4.04
C ALA A 129 -7.23 22.09 -2.50
N PHE A 130 -7.63 21.04 -1.79
CA PHE A 130 -7.48 20.97 -0.34
C PHE A 130 -6.16 20.28 -0.01
N ALA A 131 -5.50 20.78 1.05
CA ALA A 131 -4.31 20.12 1.58
C ALA A 131 -4.64 18.69 2.02
N ILE A 132 -3.76 17.75 1.70
CA ILE A 132 -3.89 16.34 2.06
C ILE A 132 -3.54 16.16 3.53
N ASP A 133 -4.55 15.88 4.36
CA ASP A 133 -4.34 15.47 5.75
C ASP A 133 -4.19 13.94 5.85
N ARG A 134 -2.93 13.47 5.87
CA ARG A 134 -2.60 12.05 5.98
C ARG A 134 -3.02 11.45 7.32
N GLN A 135 -2.92 12.22 8.41
CA GLN A 135 -3.30 11.76 9.75
C GLN A 135 -4.80 11.45 9.81
N ARG A 136 -5.63 12.38 9.34
CA ARG A 136 -7.08 12.19 9.29
C ARG A 136 -7.48 11.01 8.39
N ARG A 137 -6.79 10.83 7.27
CA ARG A 137 -7.02 9.68 6.36
C ARG A 137 -6.76 8.34 7.07
N LEU A 138 -5.61 8.21 7.73
CA LEU A 138 -5.26 6.98 8.44
C LEU A 138 -6.24 6.69 9.58
N HIS A 139 -6.59 7.70 10.38
CA HIS A 139 -7.58 7.57 11.45
C HIS A 139 -8.96 7.12 10.92
N THR A 140 -9.39 7.65 9.76
CA THR A 140 -10.66 7.26 9.13
C THR A 140 -10.65 5.80 8.65
N LEU A 141 -9.52 5.35 8.10
CA LEU A 141 -9.38 4.01 7.54
C LEU A 141 -9.21 2.94 8.63
N PHE A 142 -8.42 3.27 9.65
CA PHE A 142 -7.97 2.38 10.73
C PHE A 142 -8.31 2.99 12.10
N PRO A 143 -9.59 2.98 12.50
CA PRO A 143 -10.04 3.61 13.75
C PRO A 143 -9.45 2.95 15.00
N ASP A 144 -9.01 1.68 14.89
CA ASP A 144 -8.39 0.94 15.99
C ASP A 144 -6.89 1.27 16.15
N LEU A 145 -6.29 2.00 15.20
CA LEU A 145 -4.89 2.42 15.27
C LEU A 145 -4.76 3.70 16.12
N PRO A 146 -4.00 3.68 17.24
CA PRO A 146 -3.91 4.83 18.13
C PRO A 146 -3.34 6.08 17.47
N ASP A 147 -3.84 7.27 17.84
CA ASP A 147 -3.36 8.54 17.29
C ASP A 147 -1.85 8.78 17.51
N ALA A 148 -1.30 8.26 18.61
CA ALA A 148 0.14 8.30 18.87
C ALA A 148 0.92 7.49 17.82
N GLU A 149 0.47 6.28 17.51
CA GLU A 149 1.05 5.42 16.47
C GLU A 149 1.01 6.11 15.11
N ILE A 150 -0.14 6.69 14.73
CA ILE A 150 -0.29 7.42 13.46
C ILE A 150 0.67 8.61 13.40
N ARG A 151 0.74 9.43 14.45
CA ARG A 151 1.59 10.62 14.49
C ARG A 151 3.07 10.28 14.40
N ASP A 152 3.51 9.27 15.16
CA ASP A 152 4.92 8.87 15.18
C ASP A 152 5.31 8.18 13.87
N GLY A 153 4.44 7.31 13.34
CA GLY A 153 4.65 6.71 12.02
C GLY A 153 4.71 7.74 10.89
N LEU A 154 3.87 8.77 10.90
CA LEU A 154 3.95 9.83 9.90
C LEU A 154 5.28 10.58 9.93
N ARG A 155 5.90 10.78 11.11
CA ARG A 155 7.23 11.39 11.21
C ARG A 155 8.29 10.48 10.59
N GLU A 156 8.24 9.19 10.89
CA GLU A 156 9.16 8.19 10.35
C GLU A 156 9.03 8.07 8.83
N PHE A 157 7.80 7.98 8.31
CA PHE A 157 7.54 7.86 6.87
C PHE A 157 7.90 9.12 6.06
N THR A 158 8.00 10.29 6.70
CA THR A 158 8.50 11.51 6.04
C THR A 158 10.01 11.67 6.11
N ALA A 159 10.69 10.91 6.96
CA ALA A 159 12.13 10.94 7.13
C ALA A 159 12.85 9.87 6.29
N ALA A 160 12.12 8.86 5.81
CA ALA A 160 12.55 7.84 4.86
C ALA A 160 12.55 8.38 3.41
#